data_AF-A0A497I1F2-F1
#
_entry.id   AF-A0A497I1F2-F1
#
_cell.length_a   1.000
_cell.length_b   1.000
_cell.length_c   1.000
_cell.angle_alpha   90.00
_cell.angle_beta   90.00
_cell.angle_gamma   90.00
#
_symmetry.space_group_name_H-M   'P 1'
#
loop_
_entity.id
_entity.type
_entity.pdbx_description
1 polymer ?
#
loop_
_entity_poly.entity_id
_entity_poly.type
_entity_poly.pdbx_seq_one_letter_code
_entity_poly.pdbx_strand_id
1 'polypeptide(L)'
;MVKFWLDNADIITWLDEQNHIGVRNAFKELRKLVEFHKVQRIWCHDFDMKVIENVSKRYGIKMPFRFNQRLDLRTLVFLADYQIDFDNESGYQKTHKAIDDARFELAYLKECIKKIRE
;
A
#
# COMPACT_ATOMS: atom_id res chain seq x y z
N MET A 1 -11.97 12.84 2.61
CA MET A 1 -10.91 11.81 2.53
C MET A 1 -10.24 11.57 3.87
N VAL A 2 -9.67 12.58 4.56
CA VAL A 2 -9.31 12.48 5.99
C VAL A 2 -10.57 12.25 6.85
N LYS A 3 -11.67 12.92 6.48
CA LYS A 3 -12.98 12.76 7.12
C LYS A 3 -13.48 11.31 7.16
N PHE A 4 -13.33 10.50 6.10
CA PHE A 4 -13.76 9.09 6.13
C PHE A 4 -12.99 8.29 7.18
N TRP A 5 -11.67 8.42 7.23
CA TRP A 5 -10.84 7.71 8.21
C TRP A 5 -11.02 8.22 9.65
N LEU A 6 -11.36 9.50 9.82
CA LEU A 6 -11.75 10.06 11.13
C LEU A 6 -13.14 9.60 11.56
N ASP A 7 -14.12 9.64 10.65
CA ASP A 7 -15.52 9.28 10.88
C ASP A 7 -15.71 7.77 11.06
N ASN A 8 -14.72 6.95 10.71
CA ASN A 8 -14.74 5.50 10.87
C ASN A 8 -13.62 5.00 11.79
N ALA A 9 -12.95 5.89 12.53
CA ALA A 9 -11.88 5.50 13.46
C ALA A 9 -12.37 4.46 14.49
N ASP A 10 -13.62 4.62 14.93
CA ASP A 10 -14.33 3.78 15.90
C ASP A 10 -14.62 2.36 15.37
N ILE A 11 -14.57 2.17 14.04
CA ILE A 11 -14.81 0.89 13.36
C ILE A 11 -13.49 0.12 13.13
N ILE A 12 -12.34 0.79 13.24
CA ILE A 12 -11.01 0.19 13.13
C ILE A 12 -10.64 -0.46 14.47
N THR A 13 -11.34 -1.56 14.80
CA THR A 13 -11.31 -2.23 16.10
C THR A 13 -10.02 -2.99 16.42
N TRP A 14 -9.06 -3.06 15.49
CA TRP A 14 -7.75 -3.68 15.69
C TRP A 14 -6.63 -2.67 15.97
N LEU A 15 -6.92 -1.37 15.99
CA LEU A 15 -6.03 -0.35 16.53
C LEU A 15 -6.20 -0.37 18.05
N ASP A 16 -5.37 -1.14 18.74
CA ASP A 16 -5.19 -0.97 20.18
C ASP A 16 -4.67 0.45 20.43
N GLU A 17 -5.40 1.26 21.21
CA GLU A 17 -5.04 2.65 21.54
C GLU A 17 -3.61 2.77 22.11
N GLN A 18 -3.07 1.67 22.65
CA GLN A 18 -1.72 1.58 23.20
C GLN A 18 -0.61 1.36 22.16
N ASN A 19 -0.95 1.02 20.91
CA ASN A 19 0.01 0.69 19.84
C ASN A 19 0.04 1.72 18.70
N HIS A 20 -0.14 2.99 19.03
CA HIS A 20 -0.09 4.08 18.05
C HIS A 20 1.33 4.63 17.91
N ILE A 21 1.85 4.62 16.68
CA ILE A 21 3.08 5.37 16.34
C ILE A 21 2.72 6.72 15.71
N GLY A 22 3.37 7.78 16.16
CA GLY A 22 3.19 9.10 15.54
C GLY A 22 3.56 9.08 14.05
N VAL A 23 2.82 9.80 13.22
CA VAL A 23 2.98 9.79 11.75
C VAL A 23 4.42 10.10 11.28
N ARG A 24 5.14 10.97 12.00
CA ARG A 24 6.56 11.26 11.76
C ARG A 24 7.44 10.02 11.98
N ASN A 25 7.17 9.26 13.04
CA ASN A 25 7.89 8.03 13.34
C ASN A 25 7.53 6.94 12.33
N ALA A 26 6.26 6.81 11.94
CA ALA A 26 5.85 5.88 10.89
C ALA A 26 6.61 6.11 9.57
N PHE A 27 6.70 7.37 9.12
CA PHE A 27 7.46 7.72 7.92
C PHE A 27 8.97 7.50 8.08
N LYS A 28 9.52 7.71 9.28
CA LYS A 28 10.92 7.44 9.58
C LYS A 28 11.23 5.94 9.50
N GLU A 29 10.40 5.10 10.09
CA GLU A 29 10.56 3.64 10.03
C GLU A 29 10.37 3.11 8.60
N LEU A 30 9.37 3.63 7.87
CA LEU A 30 9.18 3.26 6.45
C LEU A 30 10.39 3.66 5.59
N ARG A 31 10.94 4.87 5.80
CA ARG A 31 12.17 5.28 5.10
C ARG A 31 13.33 4.35 5.42
N LYS A 32 13.56 4.03 6.69
CA LYS A 32 14.64 3.10 7.08
C LYS A 32 14.49 1.77 6.38
N LEU A 33 13.27 1.25 6.27
CA LEU A 33 13.00 -0.02 5.59
C LEU A 33 13.33 0.07 4.08
N VAL A 34 12.90 1.15 3.43
CA VAL A 34 13.22 1.42 2.01
C VAL A 34 14.73 1.53 1.77
N GLU A 35 15.45 2.24 2.64
CA GLU A 35 16.90 2.43 2.57
C GLU A 35 17.66 1.13 2.85
N PHE A 36 17.26 0.40 3.90
CA PHE A 36 17.87 -0.86 4.31
C PHE A 36 17.80 -1.91 3.20
N HIS A 37 16.62 -2.06 2.57
CA HIS A 37 16.44 -3.00 1.46
C HIS A 37 16.89 -2.45 0.09
N LYS A 38 17.42 -1.22 0.04
CA LYS A 38 17.83 -0.55 -1.21
C LYS A 38 16.74 -0.61 -2.28
N VAL A 39 15.49 -0.41 -1.86
CA VAL A 39 14.31 -0.60 -2.72
C VAL A 39 14.43 0.30 -3.95
N GLN A 40 14.41 -0.31 -5.14
CA GLN A 40 14.50 0.43 -6.40
C GLN A 40 13.14 0.76 -6.99
N ARG A 41 12.15 -0.12 -6.78
CA ARG A 41 10.80 0.01 -7.31
C ARG A 41 9.78 -0.36 -6.26
N ILE A 42 8.64 0.33 -6.26
CA ILE A 42 7.54 0.21 -5.32
C ILE A 42 6.27 0.04 -6.14
N TRP A 43 5.61 -1.10 -5.95
CA TRP A 43 4.28 -1.33 -6.46
C TRP A 43 3.26 -0.75 -5.49
N CYS A 44 2.27 -0.05 -6.02
CA CYS A 44 1.25 0.62 -5.22
C CYS A 44 0.01 0.93 -6.06
N HIS A 45 -1.10 1.24 -5.39
CA HIS A 45 -2.21 1.94 -6.02
C HIS A 45 -1.96 3.46 -5.99
N ASP A 46 -2.43 4.16 -7.03
CA ASP A 46 -2.41 5.63 -7.08
C ASP A 46 -3.05 6.28 -5.84
N PHE A 47 -4.05 5.63 -5.25
CA PHE A 47 -4.69 6.10 -4.02
C PHE A 47 -3.74 6.12 -2.82
N ASP A 48 -3.02 5.04 -2.55
CA ASP A 48 -2.05 4.94 -1.44
C ASP A 48 -0.99 6.03 -1.59
N MET A 49 -0.56 6.25 -2.82
CA MET A 49 0.41 7.26 -3.15
C MET A 49 -0.07 8.67 -2.80
N LYS A 50 -1.31 9.00 -3.16
CA LYS A 50 -1.93 10.29 -2.80
C LYS A 50 -2.05 10.46 -1.28
N VAL A 51 -2.37 9.39 -0.55
CA VAL A 51 -2.43 9.45 0.92
C VAL A 51 -1.05 9.78 1.51
N ILE A 52 0.00 9.05 1.11
CA ILE A 52 1.37 9.27 1.60
C ILE A 52 1.86 10.69 1.25
N GLU A 53 1.60 11.16 0.03
CA GLU A 53 1.98 12.52 -0.39
C GLU A 53 1.24 13.61 0.40
N ASN A 54 -0.06 13.46 0.62
CA ASN A 54 -0.85 14.43 1.37
C ASN A 54 -0.38 14.51 2.82
N VAL A 55 -0.06 13.38 3.44
CA VAL A 55 0.51 13.32 4.78
C VAL A 55 1.90 13.97 4.81
N SER A 56 2.76 13.64 3.85
CA SER A 56 4.09 14.25 3.69
C SER A 56 4.01 15.78 3.62
N LYS A 57 3.15 16.31 2.74
CA LYS A 57 2.93 17.76 2.58
C LYS A 57 2.36 18.39 3.86
N ARG A 58 1.32 17.81 4.45
CA ARG A 58 0.65 18.35 5.65
C ARG A 58 1.59 18.49 6.85
N TYR A 59 2.48 17.53 7.05
CA TYR A 59 3.37 17.49 8.22
C TYR A 59 4.80 17.95 7.91
N GLY A 60 5.10 18.40 6.68
CA GLY A 60 6.44 18.82 6.27
C GLY A 60 7.48 17.69 6.34
N ILE A 61 7.05 16.44 6.11
CA ILE A 61 7.90 15.26 6.19
C ILE A 61 8.39 14.93 4.78
N LYS A 62 9.67 14.67 4.58
CA LYS A 62 10.18 14.20 3.28
C LYS A 62 9.52 12.85 2.91
N MET A 63 9.22 12.64 1.64
CA MET A 63 8.71 11.35 1.15
C MET A 63 9.68 10.19 1.47
N PRO A 64 9.18 8.98 1.78
CA PRO A 64 10.03 7.84 2.09
C PRO A 64 10.72 7.27 0.85
N PHE A 65 10.27 7.63 -0.35
CA PHE A 65 10.78 7.14 -1.63
C PHE A 65 10.67 8.21 -2.72
N ARG A 66 11.43 8.05 -3.81
CA ARG A 66 11.50 8.97 -4.95
C ARG A 66 10.33 8.73 -5.90
N PHE A 67 9.93 9.76 -6.64
CA PHE A 67 8.77 9.69 -7.54
C PHE A 67 8.94 8.64 -8.67
N ASN A 68 10.16 8.49 -9.18
CA ASN A 68 10.49 7.57 -10.26
C ASN A 68 10.61 6.10 -9.83
N GLN A 69 10.41 5.80 -8.55
CA GLN A 69 10.42 4.43 -8.04
C GLN A 69 9.03 3.78 -8.08
N ARG A 70 7.99 4.54 -8.41
CA ARG A 70 6.60 4.08 -8.33
C ARG A 70 6.21 3.28 -9.58
N LEU A 71 5.47 2.20 -9.36
CA LEU A 71 4.84 1.38 -10.38
C LEU A 71 3.37 1.17 -10.00
N ASP A 72 2.47 1.47 -10.92
CA ASP A 72 1.03 1.36 -10.66
C ASP A 72 0.54 -0.07 -10.90
N LEU A 73 -0.07 -0.66 -9.86
CA LEU A 73 -0.59 -2.04 -9.90
C LEU A 73 -1.71 -2.21 -10.93
N ARG A 74 -2.60 -1.23 -11.07
CA ARG A 74 -3.74 -1.33 -12.00
C ARG A 74 -3.29 -1.33 -13.45
N THR A 75 -2.25 -0.56 -13.76
CA THR A 75 -1.62 -0.56 -15.08
C THR A 75 -1.09 -1.96 -15.41
N LEU A 76 -0.42 -2.63 -14.46
CA LEU A 76 0.07 -3.99 -14.67
C LEU A 76 -1.08 -4.98 -14.89
N VAL A 77 -2.11 -4.94 -14.05
CA VAL A 77 -3.29 -5.81 -14.14
C VAL A 77 -3.99 -5.65 -15.49
N PHE A 78 -4.17 -4.40 -15.93
CA PHE A 78 -4.73 -4.07 -17.25
C PHE A 78 -3.89 -4.65 -18.39
N LEU A 79 -2.56 -4.45 -18.36
CA LEU A 79 -1.67 -4.95 -19.41
C LEU A 79 -1.57 -6.48 -19.45
N ALA A 80 -1.75 -7.14 -18.31
CA ALA A 80 -1.74 -8.59 -18.22
C ALA A 80 -3.08 -9.25 -18.60
N ASP A 81 -4.11 -8.45 -18.89
CA ASP A 81 -5.51 -8.91 -19.00
C ASP A 81 -5.86 -9.89 -17.86
N TYR A 82 -5.51 -9.48 -16.63
CA TYR A 82 -5.72 -10.29 -15.44
C TYR A 82 -7.03 -9.90 -14.78
N GLN A 83 -7.91 -10.88 -14.60
CA GLN A 83 -9.17 -10.72 -13.87
C GLN A 83 -8.91 -11.09 -12.41
N ILE A 84 -9.06 -10.12 -11.51
CA ILE A 84 -8.93 -10.36 -10.07
C ILE A 84 -10.29 -10.88 -9.58
N ASP A 85 -10.30 -12.12 -9.10
CA ASP A 85 -11.50 -12.70 -8.50
C ASP A 85 -11.49 -12.45 -6.98
N PHE A 86 -12.10 -11.35 -6.58
CA PHE A 86 -12.19 -10.97 -5.16
C PHE A 86 -13.06 -11.91 -4.32
N ASP A 87 -13.92 -12.71 -4.95
CA ASP A 87 -14.90 -13.56 -4.28
C ASP A 87 -14.42 -15.03 -4.19
N ASN A 88 -13.63 -15.53 -5.16
CA ASN A 88 -13.13 -16.90 -5.20
C ASN A 88 -11.61 -17.06 -5.02
N GLU A 89 -10.81 -16.00 -4.90
CA GLU A 89 -9.43 -16.17 -4.43
C GLU A 89 -9.48 -16.65 -2.97
N SER A 90 -9.39 -17.98 -2.83
CA SER A 90 -9.54 -18.78 -1.62
C SER A 90 -8.49 -18.42 -0.55
N GLY A 91 -8.68 -17.26 0.08
CA GLY A 91 -7.74 -16.72 1.04
C GLY A 91 -7.84 -15.22 1.27
N TYR A 92 -8.52 -14.45 0.40
CA TYR A 92 -8.74 -13.02 0.66
C TYR A 92 -9.84 -12.83 1.72
N GLN A 93 -9.45 -12.95 2.99
CA GLN A 93 -10.23 -12.34 4.05
C GLN A 93 -9.93 -10.84 4.02
N LYS A 94 -10.96 -10.03 3.82
CA LYS A 94 -10.89 -8.58 3.94
C LYS A 94 -10.69 -8.21 5.42
N THR A 95 -9.48 -8.43 5.92
CA THR A 95 -9.08 -8.14 7.30
C THR A 95 -8.87 -6.65 7.53
N HIS A 96 -8.87 -5.85 6.45
CA HIS A 96 -8.56 -4.41 6.46
C HIS A 96 -7.20 -4.07 7.08
N LYS A 97 -6.30 -5.07 7.16
CA LYS A 97 -4.90 -4.89 7.56
C LYS A 97 -4.04 -4.70 6.33
N ALA A 98 -3.30 -3.59 6.30
CA ALA A 98 -2.45 -3.24 5.16
C ALA A 98 -1.43 -4.33 4.77
N ILE A 99 -0.96 -5.16 5.72
CA ILE A 99 -0.03 -6.26 5.41
C ILE A 99 -0.71 -7.42 4.68
N ASP A 100 -1.97 -7.71 4.99
CA ASP A 100 -2.71 -8.79 4.35
C ASP A 100 -3.12 -8.36 2.93
N ASP A 101 -3.54 -7.10 2.77
CA ASP A 101 -3.77 -6.50 1.46
C ASP A 101 -2.47 -6.55 0.62
N ALA A 102 -1.32 -6.13 1.17
CA ALA A 102 -0.05 -6.19 0.45
C ALA A 102 0.37 -7.63 0.05
N ARG A 103 0.00 -8.65 0.83
CA ARG A 103 0.27 -10.06 0.49
C ARG A 103 -0.62 -10.54 -0.65
N PHE A 104 -1.90 -10.19 -0.61
CA PHE A 104 -2.84 -10.47 -1.69
C PHE A 104 -2.39 -9.77 -2.98
N GLU A 105 -1.99 -8.50 -2.89
CA GLU A 105 -1.46 -7.75 -4.02
C GLU A 105 -0.21 -8.39 -4.63
N LEU A 106 0.70 -8.88 -3.79
CA LEU A 106 1.88 -9.59 -4.25
C LEU A 106 1.52 -10.90 -4.98
N ALA A 107 0.45 -11.59 -4.58
CA ALA A 107 0.03 -12.84 -5.19
C ALA A 107 -0.42 -12.62 -6.65
N TYR A 108 -1.40 -11.74 -6.88
CA TYR A 108 -1.86 -11.50 -8.26
C TYR A 108 -0.80 -10.77 -9.11
N LEU A 109 0.07 -9.96 -8.50
CA LEU A 109 1.17 -9.30 -9.22
C LEU A 109 2.14 -10.31 -9.83
N LYS A 110 2.42 -11.44 -9.14
CA LYS A 110 3.25 -12.52 -9.69
C LYS A 110 2.61 -13.13 -10.94
N GLU A 111 1.31 -13.38 -10.89
CA GLU A 111 0.56 -13.94 -12.04
C GLU A 111 0.53 -12.96 -13.21
N CYS A 112 0.32 -11.67 -12.96
CA CYS A 112 0.36 -10.64 -14.00
C CYS A 112 1.74 -10.55 -14.68
N ILE A 113 2.82 -10.54 -13.89
CA ILE A 113 4.19 -10.49 -14.43
C ILE A 113 4.49 -11.73 -15.26
N LYS A 114 4.03 -12.90 -14.84
CA LYS A 114 4.18 -14.15 -15.58
C LYS A 114 3.50 -14.06 -16.94
N LYS A 115 2.23 -13.65 -16.99
CA LYS A 115 1.47 -13.49 -18.23
C LYS A 115 2.10 -12.55 -19.25
N ILE A 116 2.70 -11.44 -18.79
CA ILE A 116 3.30 -10.44 -19.70
C ILE A 116 4.67 -10.89 -20.26
N ARG A 117 5.35 -11.80 -19.57
CA ARG A 117 6.70 -12.24 -19.95
C ARG A 117 6.72 -13.50 -20.82
N GLU A 118 5.59 -14.19 -20.94
CA GLU A 118 5.36 -15.29 -21.87
C GLU A 118 5.02 -14.74 -23.27
#